data_AF-A0A819UDX9-F1
#
_entry.id   AF-A0A819UDX9-F1
#
_cell.length_a   1.000
_cell.length_b   1.000
_cell.length_c   1.000
_cell.angle_alpha   90.00
_cell.angle_beta   90.00
_cell.angle_gamma   90.00
#
_symmetry.space_group_name_H-M   'P 1'
#
loop_
_entity.id
_entity.type
_entity.pdbx_description
1 polymer ?
#
loop_
_entity_poly.entity_id
_entity_poly.type
_entity_poly.pdbx_seq_one_letter_code
_entity_poly.pdbx_strand_id
1 'polypeptide(L)'
;RLDYITNVPLPDEVAHKAILNNVLKELPVQEQDIPCSLINETRDYGGTLIKIIKYANKLAQQHSTEDDTPAEVHEHHFNRAMLFFKESLRYPID
;
A
#
# COMPACT_ATOMS: atom_id res chain seq x y z
N ARG A 1 21.06 27.45 10.16
CA ARG A 1 21.39 27.11 8.76
C ARG A 1 21.05 25.63 8.58
N LEU A 2 20.62 25.19 7.39
CA LEU A 2 20.53 23.76 7.08
C LEU A 2 21.95 23.30 6.79
N ASP A 3 22.68 22.89 7.83
CA ASP A 3 24.12 22.59 7.73
C ASP A 3 24.39 21.18 7.15
N TYR A 4 23.35 20.34 7.04
CA TYR A 4 23.41 19.02 6.43
C TYR A 4 22.11 18.73 5.68
N ILE A 5 22.21 18.42 4.38
CA ILE A 5 21.10 17.95 3.55
C ILE A 5 21.48 16.55 3.09
N THR A 6 20.70 15.55 3.51
CA THR A 6 20.87 14.16 3.08
C THR A 6 19.68 13.78 2.21
N ASN A 7 19.94 13.45 0.94
CA ASN A 7 18.92 12.93 0.06
C ASN A 7 18.65 11.46 0.40
N VAL A 8 17.40 11.15 0.75
CA VAL A 8 16.93 9.77 0.90
C VAL A 8 16.39 9.32 -0.45
N PRO A 9 17.06 8.38 -1.15
CA PRO A 9 16.58 7.90 -2.43
C PRO A 9 15.30 7.08 -2.27
N LEU A 10 14.56 6.91 -3.37
CA LEU A 10 13.47 5.95 -3.42
C LEU A 10 14.01 4.54 -3.11
N PRO A 11 13.23 3.69 -2.42
CA PRO A 11 13.64 2.33 -2.12
C PRO A 11 13.86 1.55 -3.42
N ASP A 12 14.98 0.81 -3.48
CA ASP A 12 15.21 -0.15 -4.53
C ASP A 12 14.28 -1.37 -4.38
N GLU A 13 14.35 -2.31 -5.32
CA GLU A 13 13.47 -3.49 -5.34
C GLU A 13 13.63 -4.35 -4.08
N VAL A 14 14.85 -4.45 -3.53
CA VAL A 14 15.15 -5.23 -2.33
C VAL A 14 14.52 -4.55 -1.10
N ALA A 15 14.71 -3.24 -0.96
CA ALA A 15 14.10 -2.45 0.10
C ALA A 15 12.57 -2.46 0.00
N HIS A 16 12.02 -2.38 -1.21
CA HIS A 16 10.57 -2.45 -1.44
C HIS A 16 10.00 -3.80 -0.98
N LYS A 17 10.65 -4.91 -1.31
CA LYS A 17 10.25 -6.25 -0.85
C LYS A 17 10.37 -6.40 0.66
N ALA A 18 11.44 -5.86 1.27
CA ALA A 18 11.61 -5.88 2.71
C ALA A 18 10.51 -5.09 3.44
N ILE A 19 10.15 -3.92 2.90
CA ILE A 19 9.04 -3.09 3.39
C ILE A 19 7.71 -3.85 3.27
N LEU A 20 7.44 -4.46 2.11
CA LEU A 20 6.24 -5.25 1.87
C LEU A 20 6.11 -6.38 2.90
N ASN A 21 7.16 -7.18 3.07
CA ASN A 21 7.17 -8.29 4.02
C ASN A 21 6.91 -7.85 5.46
N ASN A 22 7.39 -6.67 5.87
CA ASN A 22 7.12 -6.15 7.21
C ASN A 22 5.66 -5.72 7.37
N VAL A 23 5.07 -5.11 6.34
CA VAL A 23 3.65 -4.71 6.36
C VAL A 23 2.73 -5.93 6.40
N LEU A 24 3.07 -6.99 5.65
CA LEU A 24 2.28 -8.23 5.63
C LEU A 24 2.33 -9.01 6.94
N LYS A 25 3.35 -8.81 7.79
CA LYS A 25 3.36 -9.38 9.15
C LYS A 25 2.32 -8.74 10.08
N GLU A 26 1.91 -7.51 9.78
CA GLU A 26 0.97 -6.73 10.60
C GLU A 26 -0.48 -6.85 10.12
N LEU A 27 -0.71 -7.42 8.93
CA LEU A 27 -2.01 -7.45 8.28
C LEU A 27 -2.39 -8.88 7.90
N PRO A 28 -3.68 -9.25 7.94
CA PRO A 28 -4.16 -10.55 7.49
C PRO A 28 -4.21 -10.64 5.94
N VAL A 29 -3.16 -10.17 5.26
CA VAL A 29 -3.06 -10.14 3.80
C VAL A 29 -1.91 -11.06 3.39
N GLN A 30 -2.13 -11.97 2.44
CA GLN A 30 -1.04 -12.78 1.90
C GLN A 30 -0.39 -12.06 0.72
N GLU A 31 0.91 -12.26 0.53
CA GLU A 31 1.67 -11.64 -0.58
C GLU A 31 1.08 -12.02 -1.94
N GLN A 32 0.61 -13.27 -2.08
CA GLN A 32 0.00 -13.81 -3.29
C GLN A 32 -1.32 -13.13 -3.69
N ASP A 33 -2.00 -12.46 -2.74
CA ASP A 33 -3.26 -11.76 -2.99
C ASP A 33 -3.02 -10.34 -3.53
N ILE A 34 -1.78 -9.86 -3.48
CA ILE A 34 -1.40 -8.54 -3.98
C ILE A 34 -1.10 -8.64 -5.47
N PRO A 35 -1.80 -7.88 -6.32
CA PRO A 35 -1.55 -7.89 -7.75
C PRO A 35 -0.13 -7.41 -8.08
N CYS A 36 0.61 -8.15 -8.91
CA CYS A 36 1.95 -7.72 -9.38
C CYS A 36 1.91 -6.36 -10.09
N SER A 37 0.81 -6.03 -10.76
CA SER A 37 0.57 -4.71 -11.36
C SER A 37 0.62 -3.59 -10.33
N LEU A 38 0.10 -3.83 -9.12
CA LEU A 38 0.11 -2.87 -8.02
C LEU A 38 1.55 -2.54 -7.58
N ILE A 39 2.39 -3.56 -7.45
CA ILE A 39 3.80 -3.41 -7.04
C ILE A 39 4.55 -2.57 -8.08
N ASN A 40 4.33 -2.85 -9.36
CA ASN A 40 4.96 -2.11 -10.46
C ASN A 40 4.47 -0.66 -10.55
N GLU A 41 3.16 -0.43 -10.47
CA GLU A 41 2.56 0.92 -10.57
C GLU A 41 2.91 1.83 -9.39
N THR A 42 3.27 1.25 -8.23
CA THR A 42 3.62 2.00 -7.01
C THR A 42 5.11 2.14 -6.79
N ARG A 43 5.94 1.52 -7.64
CA ARG A 43 7.41 1.51 -7.53
C ARG A 43 8.01 2.92 -7.44
N ASP A 44 7.49 3.83 -8.24
CA ASP A 44 8.00 5.21 -8.34
C ASP A 44 7.45 6.13 -7.23
N TYR A 45 6.52 5.65 -6.41
CA TYR A 45 5.80 6.44 -5.40
C TYR A 45 6.19 5.99 -3.99
N GLY A 46 7.42 6.25 -3.57
CA GLY A 46 8.03 5.81 -2.31
C GLY A 46 7.07 5.59 -1.12
N GLY A 47 6.92 4.32 -0.69
CA GLY A 47 6.08 3.90 0.43
C GLY A 47 4.58 3.87 0.17
N THR A 48 4.11 4.25 -1.02
CA THR A 48 2.68 4.27 -1.40
C THR A 48 2.08 2.87 -1.40
N LEU A 49 2.84 1.85 -1.78
CA LEU A 49 2.39 0.45 -1.72
C LEU A 49 1.82 0.10 -0.34
N ILE A 50 2.49 0.56 0.73
CA ILE A 50 2.05 0.34 2.12
C ILE A 50 0.68 0.97 2.37
N LYS A 51 0.49 2.22 1.92
CA LYS A 51 -0.75 2.96 2.12
C LYS A 51 -1.90 2.26 1.39
N ILE A 52 -1.65 1.79 0.17
CA ILE A 52 -2.64 1.06 -0.62
C ILE A 52 -3.02 -0.26 0.04
N ILE A 53 -2.05 -1.06 0.50
CA ILE A 53 -2.32 -2.33 1.19
C ILE A 53 -3.13 -2.10 2.48
N LYS A 54 -2.73 -1.11 3.30
CA LYS A 54 -3.47 -0.76 4.52
C LYS A 54 -4.90 -0.30 4.22
N TYR A 55 -5.09 0.48 3.16
CA TYR A 55 -6.42 0.95 2.76
C TYR A 55 -7.28 -0.17 2.17
N ALA A 56 -6.70 -1.07 1.37
CA ALA A 56 -7.38 -2.27 0.88
C ALA A 56 -7.86 -3.17 2.03
N ASN A 57 -7.01 -3.39 3.05
CA ASN A 57 -7.39 -4.11 4.26
C ASN A 57 -8.53 -3.42 5.02
N LYS A 58 -8.48 -2.08 5.14
CA LYS A 58 -9.56 -1.30 5.74
C LYS A 58 -10.89 -1.45 4.97
N LEU A 59 -10.84 -1.47 3.64
CA LEU A 59 -12.03 -1.69 2.80
C LEU A 59 -12.60 -3.10 3.01
N ALA A 60 -11.74 -4.12 3.12
CA ALA A 60 -12.19 -5.48 3.43
C ALA A 60 -12.87 -5.55 4.80
N GLN A 61 -12.27 -4.93 5.83
CA GLN A 61 -12.86 -4.86 7.18
C GLN A 61 -14.22 -4.16 7.20
N GLN A 62 -14.43 -3.14 6.35
CA GLN A 62 -15.73 -2.47 6.24
C GLN A 62 -16.81 -3.34 5.57
N HIS A 63 -16.42 -4.32 4.76
CA HIS A 63 -17.34 -5.24 4.11
C HIS A 63 -17.58 -6.52 4.93
N SER A 64 -16.69 -6.85 5.89
CA SER A 64 -16.94 -7.93 6.84
C SER A 64 -18.04 -7.50 7.81
N THR A 65 -19.16 -8.23 7.78
CA THR A 65 -20.28 -8.04 8.72
C THR A 65 -20.08 -8.81 10.03
N GLU A 66 -19.02 -9.59 10.13
CA GLU A 66 -18.71 -10.44 11.28
C GLU A 66 -17.53 -9.84 12.07
N ASP A 67 -17.76 -9.54 13.35
CA ASP A 67 -16.80 -8.85 14.23
C ASP A 67 -15.55 -9.70 14.58
N ASP A 68 -15.58 -11.02 14.33
CA ASP A 68 -14.54 -11.95 14.82
C ASP A 68 -13.75 -12.67 13.71
N THR A 69 -14.07 -12.49 12.43
CA THR A 69 -13.32 -13.09 11.31
C THR A 69 -12.39 -12.06 10.65
N PRO A 70 -11.09 -12.39 10.45
CA PRO A 70 -10.20 -11.53 9.69
C PRO A 70 -10.78 -11.33 8.28
N ALA A 71 -11.08 -10.08 7.93
CA ALA A 71 -11.67 -9.78 6.64
C ALA A 71 -10.73 -10.17 5.49
N GLU A 72 -11.24 -10.97 4.55
CA GLU A 72 -10.46 -11.45 3.43
C GLU A 72 -10.24 -10.32 2.41
N VAL A 73 -8.97 -10.06 2.07
CA VAL A 73 -8.61 -9.00 1.14
C VAL A 73 -8.50 -9.53 -0.27
N HIS A 74 -9.53 -9.29 -1.08
CA HIS A 74 -9.52 -9.61 -2.51
C HIS A 74 -8.99 -8.49 -3.42
N GLU A 75 -8.70 -8.84 -4.67
CA GLU A 75 -8.21 -7.95 -5.73
C GLU A 75 -9.01 -6.64 -5.88
N HIS A 76 -10.34 -6.71 -5.79
CA HIS A 76 -11.19 -5.53 -5.94
C HIS A 76 -10.96 -4.45 -4.86
N HIS A 77 -10.52 -4.83 -3.65
CA HIS A 77 -10.14 -3.88 -2.60
C HIS A 77 -8.87 -3.10 -2.98
N PHE A 78 -7.88 -3.79 -3.57
CA PHE A 78 -6.66 -3.17 -4.07
C PHE A 78 -6.97 -2.22 -5.24
N ASN A 79 -7.84 -2.62 -6.16
CA ASN A 79 -8.26 -1.78 -7.29
C ASN A 79 -8.95 -0.48 -6.80
N ARG A 80 -9.85 -0.58 -5.81
CA ARG A 80 -10.47 0.62 -5.20
C ARG A 80 -9.45 1.49 -4.49
N ALA A 81 -8.50 0.89 -3.76
CA ALA A 81 -7.46 1.63 -3.08
C ALA A 81 -6.52 2.37 -4.04
N MET A 82 -6.18 1.74 -5.16
CA MET A 82 -5.38 2.33 -6.23
C MET A 82 -6.12 3.47 -6.93
N LEU A 83 -7.43 3.34 -7.18
CA LEU A 83 -8.24 4.43 -7.74
C LEU A 83 -8.20 5.66 -6.84
N PHE A 84 -8.41 5.48 -5.53
CA PHE A 84 -8.35 6.58 -4.56
C PHE A 84 -6.97 7.25 -4.54
N PHE A 85 -5.89 6.46 -4.58
CA PHE A 85 -4.53 7.02 -4.68
C PHE A 85 -4.34 7.83 -5.97
N LYS A 86 -4.75 7.30 -7.13
CA LYS A 86 -4.63 8.01 -8.42
C LYS A 86 -5.44 9.32 -8.43
N GLU A 87 -6.59 9.35 -7.78
CA GLU A 87 -7.35 10.60 -7.60
C GLU A 87 -6.61 11.61 -6.72
N SER A 88 -5.94 11.18 -5.65
CA SER A 88 -5.14 12.08 -4.80
C SER A 88 -3.95 12.73 -5.53
N LEU A 89 -3.42 12.07 -6.56
CA LEU A 89 -2.38 12.65 -7.41
C LEU A 89 -2.92 13.72 -8.37
N ARG A 90 -4.21 13.65 -8.76
CA ARG A 90 -4.82 14.61 -9.68
C ARG A 90 -5.09 15.97 -9.04
N TYR A 91 -5.29 16.00 -7.72
CA TYR A 91 -5.51 17.21 -6.95
C TYR A 91 -4.43 17.32 -5.87
N PRO A 92 -3.18 17.67 -6.22
CA PRO A 92 -2.17 17.93 -5.22
C PRO A 92 -2.70 19.04 -4.29
N ILE A 93 -2.82 18.71 -3.01
CA ILE A 93 -3.17 19.68 -1.98
C ILE A 93 -1.95 20.60 -1.86
N ASP A 94 -2.09 21.85 -2.29
CA ASP A 94 -1.13 22.93 -2.04
C ASP A 94 -0.88 23.13 -0.53
#